data_AF-A0A378W758-F1
#
_entry.id   AF-A0A378W758-F1
#
_cell.length_a   1.000
_cell.length_b   1.000
_cell.length_c   1.000
_cell.angle_alpha   90.00
_cell.angle_beta   90.00
_cell.angle_gamma   90.00
#
_symmetry.space_group_name_H-M   'P 1'
#
loop_
_entity.id
_entity.type
_entity.pdbx_description
1 polymer ?
#
loop_
_entity_poly.entity_id
_entity_poly.type
_entity_poly.pdbx_seq_one_letter_code
_entity_poly.pdbx_strand_id
1 'polypeptide(L)'
;MAATGNRAASAEGLQLVDFADRLVQPEQIKAAGFGGALVYVSELRPGATFDFKPVTRDYADRLRASGLQIVSCYQFGKPGWPTPSDFTRGYDGGVADAQTALRLHGAAGGPASAPIFFSVDEDIDAPAWKNLGVQWFRGINSVLGVGRTGIYGGRRQCGWAIADGVVGSSTSPGHRWAWQTKAWSRGEREPAAVLFQREVVTASDPGFVIDGIHVDVNDVLAPDFGQWDLAR
;
A
#
# COMPACT_ATOMS: atom_id res chain seq x y z
N MET A 1 10.91 0.35 37.60
CA MET A 1 11.27 1.00 36.32
C MET A 1 11.07 -0.04 35.22
N ALA A 2 10.09 0.17 34.34
CA ALA A 2 9.80 -0.73 33.24
C ALA A 2 10.72 -0.40 32.05
N ALA A 3 11.48 -1.39 31.58
CA ALA A 3 12.32 -1.26 30.40
C ALA A 3 11.42 -1.29 29.15
N THR A 4 11.25 -0.15 28.50
CA THR A 4 10.72 -0.06 27.14
C THR A 4 11.74 -0.65 26.18
N GLY A 5 11.55 -1.92 25.81
CA GLY A 5 12.34 -2.57 24.77
C GLY A 5 12.03 -1.94 23.42
N ASN A 6 12.95 -1.11 22.91
CA ASN A 6 12.95 -0.74 21.49
C ASN A 6 13.20 -2.01 20.68
N ARG A 7 12.18 -2.51 19.97
CA ARG A 7 12.38 -3.50 18.91
C ARG A 7 13.15 -2.82 17.78
N ALA A 8 14.42 -3.16 17.62
CA ALA A 8 15.14 -2.87 16.39
C ALA A 8 14.48 -3.66 15.24
N ALA A 9 13.99 -2.94 14.23
CA ALA A 9 13.41 -3.56 13.04
C ALA A 9 14.54 -4.22 12.24
N SER A 10 14.52 -5.55 12.12
CA SER A 10 15.34 -6.27 11.13
C SER A 10 14.53 -6.36 9.84
N ALA A 11 15.03 -5.76 8.76
CA ALA A 11 14.41 -5.79 7.44
C ALA A 11 14.87 -6.98 6.58
N GLU A 12 15.92 -7.72 6.99
CA GLU A 12 16.42 -8.84 6.18
C GLU A 12 15.39 -9.97 6.10
N GLY A 13 14.84 -10.18 4.90
CA GLY A 13 13.93 -11.29 4.59
C GLY A 13 12.48 -11.11 5.06
N LEU A 14 12.10 -9.93 5.58
CA LEU A 14 10.72 -9.67 5.97
C LEU A 14 9.83 -9.54 4.73
N GLN A 15 8.73 -10.30 4.71
CA GLN A 15 7.73 -10.23 3.65
C GLN A 15 6.35 -9.91 4.21
N LEU A 16 5.57 -9.13 3.45
CA LEU A 16 4.17 -8.82 3.74
C LEU A 16 3.28 -9.40 2.64
N VAL A 17 2.02 -9.62 2.97
CA VAL A 17 1.01 -10.00 1.97
C VAL A 17 0.02 -8.86 1.72
N ASP A 18 -0.53 -8.83 0.51
CA ASP A 18 -1.76 -8.11 0.23
C ASP A 18 -2.72 -9.01 -0.55
N PHE A 19 -4.01 -8.79 -0.35
CA PHE A 19 -5.06 -9.62 -0.91
C PHE A 19 -6.35 -8.80 -0.97
N ALA A 20 -7.20 -9.07 -1.95
CA ALA A 20 -8.48 -8.38 -2.10
C ALA A 20 -9.69 -9.33 -2.06
N ASP A 21 -9.55 -10.58 -2.51
CA ASP A 21 -10.72 -11.43 -2.77
C ASP A 21 -11.32 -12.11 -1.54
N ARG A 22 -10.47 -12.58 -0.61
CA ARG A 22 -10.90 -13.21 0.65
C ARG A 22 -9.98 -12.84 1.79
N LEU A 23 -10.57 -12.62 2.97
CA LEU A 23 -9.81 -12.28 4.17
C LEU A 23 -8.93 -13.46 4.62
N VAL A 24 -7.61 -13.26 4.63
CA VAL A 24 -6.66 -14.16 5.29
C VAL A 24 -6.57 -13.80 6.77
N GLN A 25 -6.76 -14.77 7.66
CA GLN A 25 -6.73 -14.52 9.10
C GLN A 25 -5.30 -14.31 9.61
N PRO A 26 -5.09 -13.52 10.68
CA PRO A 26 -3.75 -13.23 11.22
C PRO A 26 -2.92 -14.48 11.54
N GLU A 27 -3.54 -15.51 12.12
CA GLU A 27 -2.89 -16.78 12.42
C GLU A 27 -2.38 -17.50 11.17
N GLN A 28 -3.09 -17.39 10.04
CA GLN A 28 -2.72 -18.00 8.77
C GLN A 28 -1.53 -17.25 8.14
N ILE A 29 -1.56 -15.91 8.16
CA ILE A 29 -0.46 -15.06 7.70
C ILE A 29 0.83 -15.41 8.45
N LYS A 30 0.73 -15.52 9.78
CA LYS A 30 1.87 -15.85 10.64
C LYS A 30 2.37 -17.28 10.42
N ALA A 31 1.46 -18.25 10.29
CA ALA A 31 1.82 -19.64 10.03
C ALA A 31 2.51 -19.83 8.67
N ALA A 32 2.13 -19.03 7.67
CA ALA A 32 2.78 -18.97 6.36
C ALA A 32 4.14 -18.25 6.37
N GLY A 33 4.58 -17.71 7.51
CA GLY A 33 5.91 -17.10 7.67
C GLY A 33 5.98 -15.62 7.30
N PHE A 34 4.85 -14.97 7.01
CA PHE A 34 4.83 -13.54 6.69
C PHE A 34 4.88 -12.67 7.95
N GLY A 35 5.47 -11.50 7.80
CA GLY A 35 5.65 -10.52 8.86
C GLY A 35 4.49 -9.54 9.05
N GLY A 36 3.52 -9.54 8.14
CA GLY A 36 2.41 -8.60 8.17
C GLY A 36 1.61 -8.53 6.89
N ALA A 37 0.76 -7.51 6.79
CA ALA A 37 -0.09 -7.28 5.64
C ALA A 37 -0.20 -5.79 5.27
N LEU A 38 -0.39 -5.52 3.98
CA LEU A 38 -0.96 -4.26 3.52
C LEU A 38 -2.48 -4.36 3.59
N VAL A 39 -3.13 -3.34 4.16
CA VAL A 39 -4.57 -3.31 4.39
C VAL A 39 -5.23 -2.14 3.68
N TYR A 40 -6.38 -2.41 3.06
CA TYR A 40 -7.08 -1.43 2.22
C TYR A 40 -7.90 -0.46 3.06
N VAL A 41 -7.50 0.81 3.08
CA VAL A 41 -8.26 1.93 3.65
C VAL A 41 -9.11 2.61 2.57
N SER A 42 -9.82 1.81 1.79
CA SER A 42 -10.67 2.24 0.67
C SER A 42 -12.02 1.54 0.72
N GLU A 43 -13.04 2.16 0.15
CA GLU A 43 -14.37 1.55 0.07
C GLU A 43 -14.41 0.41 -0.95
N LEU A 44 -15.41 -0.46 -0.81
CA LEU A 44 -15.69 -1.49 -1.79
C LEU A 44 -16.35 -0.84 -3.02
N ARG A 45 -15.70 -0.94 -4.18
CA ARG A 45 -16.30 -0.45 -5.44
C ARG A 45 -17.58 -1.22 -5.80
N PRO A 46 -18.56 -0.57 -6.46
CA PRO A 46 -19.79 -1.24 -6.89
C PRO A 46 -19.54 -2.49 -7.73
N GLY A 47 -20.23 -3.58 -7.36
CA GLY A 47 -20.15 -4.88 -8.04
C GLY A 47 -18.98 -5.78 -7.61
N ALA A 48 -18.07 -5.31 -6.75
CA ALA A 48 -17.07 -6.18 -6.13
C ALA A 48 -17.67 -6.94 -4.93
N THR A 49 -17.08 -8.09 -4.59
CA THR A 49 -17.59 -9.03 -3.56
C THR A 49 -16.60 -9.29 -2.43
N PHE A 50 -15.67 -8.36 -2.19
CA PHE A 50 -14.62 -8.49 -1.17
C PHE A 50 -15.19 -8.36 0.25
N ASP A 51 -14.71 -9.17 1.20
CA ASP A 51 -15.28 -9.30 2.54
C ASP A 51 -14.57 -8.46 3.64
N PHE A 52 -13.50 -7.74 3.30
CA PHE A 52 -12.67 -6.99 4.29
C PHE A 52 -12.16 -5.64 3.77
N LYS A 53 -12.83 -5.09 2.75
CA LYS A 53 -12.56 -3.74 2.24
C LYS A 53 -13.73 -2.82 2.58
N PRO A 54 -13.56 -1.83 3.48
CA PRO A 54 -12.30 -1.41 4.11
C PRO A 54 -11.86 -2.30 5.28
N VAL A 55 -10.58 -2.20 5.64
CA VAL A 55 -10.06 -2.79 6.88
C VAL A 55 -10.83 -2.28 8.10
N THR A 56 -11.09 -3.18 9.05
CA THR A 56 -11.78 -2.87 10.30
C THR A 56 -10.79 -2.72 11.46
N ARG A 57 -11.23 -2.04 12.53
CA ARG A 57 -10.46 -1.94 13.78
C ARG A 57 -10.19 -3.31 14.40
N ASP A 58 -11.20 -4.17 14.42
CA ASP A 58 -11.08 -5.54 14.95
C ASP A 58 -9.97 -6.33 14.23
N TYR A 59 -9.97 -6.31 12.90
CA TYR A 59 -8.95 -7.03 12.13
C TYR A 59 -7.54 -6.45 12.37
N ALA A 60 -7.40 -5.12 12.38
CA ALA A 60 -6.12 -4.46 12.68
C ALA A 60 -5.63 -4.76 14.11
N ASP A 61 -6.53 -4.84 15.10
CA ASP A 61 -6.18 -5.21 16.47
C ASP A 61 -5.72 -6.67 16.54
N ARG A 62 -6.37 -7.59 15.83
CA ARG A 62 -5.96 -9.01 15.76
C ARG A 62 -4.62 -9.21 15.05
N LEU A 63 -4.32 -8.46 13.98
CA LEU A 63 -3.01 -8.44 13.33
C LEU A 63 -1.91 -8.03 14.34
N ARG A 64 -2.10 -6.90 15.02
CA ARG A 64 -1.13 -6.41 16.01
C ARG A 64 -0.97 -7.35 17.20
N ALA A 65 -2.06 -7.91 17.72
CA ALA A 65 -2.02 -8.91 18.79
C ALA A 65 -1.22 -10.16 18.38
N SER A 66 -1.21 -10.48 17.08
CA SER A 66 -0.41 -11.59 16.52
C SER A 66 1.06 -11.22 16.28
N GLY A 67 1.44 -9.96 16.46
CA GLY A 67 2.76 -9.40 16.21
C GLY A 67 3.03 -9.06 14.73
N LEU A 68 1.97 -9.01 13.93
CA LEU A 68 2.06 -8.72 12.49
C LEU A 68 2.07 -7.21 12.22
N GLN A 69 2.91 -6.80 11.28
CA GLN A 69 3.01 -5.42 10.83
C GLN A 69 1.83 -5.05 9.92
N ILE A 70 1.41 -3.77 9.97
CA ILE A 70 0.31 -3.24 9.18
C ILE A 70 0.81 -2.05 8.37
N VAL A 71 0.50 -2.02 7.08
CA VAL A 71 0.75 -0.89 6.19
C VAL A 71 -0.56 -0.52 5.48
N SER A 72 -0.85 0.76 5.33
CA SER A 72 -2.10 1.19 4.67
C SER A 72 -1.92 1.39 3.17
N CYS A 73 -2.84 0.85 2.38
CA CYS A 73 -2.95 1.13 0.95
C CYS A 73 -4.36 1.59 0.56
N TYR A 74 -4.45 2.31 -0.55
CA TYR A 74 -5.70 2.81 -1.10
C TYR A 74 -5.83 2.45 -2.58
N GLN A 75 -6.95 1.82 -2.91
CA GLN A 75 -7.39 1.62 -4.28
C GLN A 75 -8.91 1.50 -4.26
N PHE A 76 -9.65 2.35 -4.95
CA PHE A 76 -11.10 2.18 -5.09
C PHE A 76 -11.41 1.62 -6.48
N GLY A 77 -11.02 2.35 -7.51
CA GLY A 77 -11.18 1.99 -8.91
C GLY A 77 -10.32 0.82 -9.39
N LYS A 78 -10.60 0.33 -10.60
CA LYS A 78 -9.81 -0.70 -11.28
C LYS A 78 -9.85 -0.48 -12.80
N PRO A 79 -8.75 -0.66 -13.54
CA PRO A 79 -8.78 -0.60 -15.01
C PRO A 79 -9.81 -1.59 -15.58
N GLY A 80 -10.57 -1.16 -16.59
CA GLY A 80 -11.59 -1.97 -17.25
C GLY A 80 -12.89 -2.21 -16.46
N TRP A 81 -13.04 -1.64 -15.26
CA TRP A 81 -14.29 -1.67 -14.49
C TRP A 81 -15.12 -0.40 -14.79
N PRO A 82 -16.47 -0.43 -14.68
CA PRO A 82 -17.29 0.79 -14.70
C PRO A 82 -16.83 1.89 -13.74
N THR A 83 -16.12 1.53 -12.66
CA THR A 83 -15.39 2.45 -11.79
C THR A 83 -13.91 2.42 -12.20
N PRO A 84 -13.47 3.34 -13.08
CA PRO A 84 -12.11 3.31 -13.63
C PRO A 84 -11.07 3.62 -12.56
N SER A 85 -9.79 3.45 -12.90
CA SER A 85 -8.66 3.73 -12.01
C SER A 85 -8.72 5.13 -11.40
N ASP A 86 -8.37 5.21 -10.12
CA ASP A 86 -8.63 6.40 -9.28
C ASP A 86 -7.98 7.68 -9.82
N PHE A 87 -6.75 7.56 -10.32
CA PHE A 87 -5.99 8.70 -10.85
C PHE A 87 -6.68 9.41 -12.02
N THR A 88 -7.61 8.74 -12.73
CA THR A 88 -8.34 9.33 -13.86
C THR A 88 -9.26 10.46 -13.44
N ARG A 89 -9.59 10.57 -12.14
CA ARG A 89 -10.40 11.66 -11.56
C ARG A 89 -9.59 12.93 -11.25
N GLY A 90 -8.28 12.94 -11.52
CA GLY A 90 -7.43 14.11 -11.37
C GLY A 90 -7.43 14.69 -9.94
N TYR A 91 -7.22 16.00 -9.82
CA TYR A 91 -7.04 16.68 -8.53
C TYR A 91 -8.21 16.46 -7.56
N ASP A 92 -9.45 16.75 -7.99
CA ASP A 92 -10.62 16.63 -7.12
C ASP A 92 -10.87 15.17 -6.70
N GLY A 93 -10.57 14.21 -7.59
CA GLY A 93 -10.55 12.80 -7.24
C GLY A 93 -9.56 12.49 -6.12
N GLY A 94 -8.35 13.04 -6.21
CA GLY A 94 -7.30 12.84 -5.21
C GLY A 94 -7.68 13.40 -3.84
N VAL A 95 -8.35 14.55 -3.81
CA VAL A 95 -8.91 15.12 -2.58
C VAL A 95 -9.93 14.18 -1.94
N ALA A 96 -10.91 13.71 -2.73
CA ALA A 96 -11.96 12.81 -2.24
C ALA A 96 -11.39 11.47 -1.73
N ASP A 97 -10.38 10.94 -2.44
CA ASP A 97 -9.74 9.67 -2.10
C ASP A 97 -8.93 9.78 -0.82
N ALA A 98 -8.16 10.85 -0.66
CA ALA A 98 -7.38 11.09 0.55
C ALA A 98 -8.27 11.33 1.78
N GLN A 99 -9.40 12.03 1.63
CA GLN A 99 -10.39 12.18 2.70
C GLN A 99 -10.96 10.83 3.12
N THR A 100 -11.31 9.99 2.15
CA THR A 100 -11.82 8.63 2.39
C THR A 100 -10.75 7.77 3.07
N ALA A 101 -9.53 7.79 2.56
CA ALA A 101 -8.40 7.03 3.08
C ALA A 101 -8.08 7.42 4.53
N LEU A 102 -8.03 8.71 4.83
CA LEU A 102 -7.74 9.22 6.17
C LEU A 102 -8.83 8.81 7.17
N ARG A 103 -10.11 8.92 6.77
CA ARG A 103 -11.25 8.51 7.59
C ARG A 103 -11.17 7.01 7.92
N LEU A 104 -10.94 6.17 6.93
CA LEU A 104 -10.90 4.71 7.10
C LEU A 104 -9.65 4.24 7.83
N HIS A 105 -8.49 4.83 7.54
CA HIS A 105 -7.25 4.60 8.28
C HIS A 105 -7.44 4.90 9.77
N GLY A 106 -7.98 6.07 10.10
CA GLY A 106 -8.27 6.45 11.50
C GLY A 106 -9.29 5.52 12.16
N ALA A 107 -10.38 5.17 11.46
CA ALA A 107 -11.39 4.25 11.98
C ALA A 107 -10.83 2.85 12.29
N ALA A 108 -9.88 2.38 11.49
CA ALA A 108 -9.17 1.12 11.73
C ALA A 108 -8.08 1.22 12.80
N GLY A 109 -7.83 2.41 13.36
CA GLY A 109 -6.82 2.63 14.40
C GLY A 109 -5.42 2.96 13.89
N GLY A 110 -5.29 3.34 12.63
CA GLY A 110 -4.04 3.74 12.02
C GLY A 110 -3.49 5.05 12.61
N PRO A 111 -2.19 5.13 12.90
CA PRO A 111 -1.58 6.31 13.51
C PRO A 111 -1.35 7.42 12.50
N ALA A 112 -1.50 8.67 12.93
CA ALA A 112 -1.29 9.86 12.09
C ALA A 112 0.14 10.03 11.57
N SER A 113 1.11 9.23 12.04
CA SER A 113 2.48 9.19 11.53
C SER A 113 2.68 8.23 10.36
N ALA A 114 1.78 7.25 10.16
CA ALA A 114 1.95 6.25 9.10
C ALA A 114 1.54 6.81 7.73
N PRO A 115 2.30 6.49 6.66
CA PRO A 115 1.92 6.84 5.30
C PRO A 115 0.77 5.97 4.78
N ILE A 116 0.16 6.40 3.68
CA ILE A 116 -0.84 5.62 2.92
C ILE A 116 -0.35 5.54 1.48
N PHE A 117 -0.27 4.32 0.93
CA PHE A 117 0.15 4.07 -0.44
C PHE A 117 -1.05 4.09 -1.39
N PHE A 118 -1.10 5.06 -2.30
CA PHE A 118 -2.18 5.21 -3.29
C PHE A 118 -1.82 4.52 -4.59
N SER A 119 -2.72 3.68 -5.10
CA SER A 119 -2.45 2.77 -6.21
C SER A 119 -2.69 3.38 -7.59
N VAL A 120 -1.64 3.36 -8.42
CA VAL A 120 -1.72 3.44 -9.88
C VAL A 120 -1.59 2.02 -10.43
N ASP A 121 -2.71 1.30 -10.43
CA ASP A 121 -2.81 -0.16 -10.68
C ASP A 121 -2.93 -0.51 -12.18
N GLU A 122 -2.16 0.18 -13.04
CA GLU A 122 -2.04 -0.15 -14.46
C GLU A 122 -0.76 0.46 -15.08
N ASP A 123 -0.35 -0.06 -16.26
CA ASP A 123 0.74 0.55 -17.04
C ASP A 123 0.23 1.82 -17.71
N ILE A 124 0.69 2.98 -17.26
CA ILE A 124 0.35 4.27 -17.86
C ILE A 124 1.55 4.87 -18.59
N ASP A 125 1.28 5.70 -19.59
CA ASP A 125 2.30 6.45 -20.29
C ASP A 125 2.60 7.80 -19.60
N ALA A 126 3.67 8.46 -20.07
CA ALA A 126 4.09 9.74 -19.51
C ALA A 126 3.03 10.86 -19.69
N PRO A 127 2.30 10.96 -20.82
CA PRO A 127 1.16 11.87 -20.93
C PRO A 127 0.07 11.63 -19.87
N ALA A 128 -0.35 10.39 -19.63
CA ALA A 128 -1.34 10.06 -18.61
C ALA A 128 -0.85 10.46 -17.21
N TRP A 129 0.42 10.20 -16.90
CA TRP A 129 1.03 10.66 -15.65
C TRP A 129 0.99 12.19 -15.53
N LYS A 130 1.52 12.92 -16.53
CA LYS A 130 1.66 14.38 -16.49
C LYS A 130 0.34 15.13 -16.44
N ASN A 131 -0.70 14.56 -17.05
CA ASN A 131 -2.01 15.22 -17.14
C ASN A 131 -2.95 14.83 -16.00
N LEU A 132 -2.92 13.56 -15.55
CA LEU A 132 -3.88 13.03 -14.58
C LEU A 132 -3.19 12.54 -13.31
N GLY A 133 -2.20 11.65 -13.44
CA GLY A 133 -1.52 11.02 -12.30
C GLY A 133 -0.95 12.01 -11.31
N VAL A 134 -0.13 12.96 -11.78
CA VAL A 134 0.49 13.98 -10.92
C VAL A 134 -0.55 14.91 -10.29
N GLN A 135 -1.66 15.20 -10.98
CA GLN A 135 -2.72 16.06 -10.44
C GLN A 135 -3.50 15.35 -9.35
N TRP A 136 -3.78 14.06 -9.52
CA TRP A 136 -4.38 13.22 -8.49
C TRP A 136 -3.53 13.17 -7.23
N PHE A 137 -2.23 12.94 -7.36
CA PHE A 137 -1.31 12.99 -6.21
C PHE A 137 -1.21 14.38 -5.55
N ARG A 138 -1.31 15.47 -6.32
CA ARG A 138 -1.39 16.82 -5.76
C ARG A 138 -2.68 17.05 -4.97
N GLY A 139 -3.80 16.48 -5.41
CA GLY A 139 -5.06 16.46 -4.66
C GLY A 139 -4.93 15.66 -3.37
N ILE A 140 -4.30 14.49 -3.42
CA ILE A 140 -4.01 13.69 -2.22
C ILE A 140 -3.16 14.50 -1.22
N ASN A 141 -2.11 15.16 -1.72
CA ASN A 141 -1.18 15.93 -0.91
C ASN A 141 -1.83 17.14 -0.23
N SER A 142 -2.90 17.72 -0.78
CA SER A 142 -3.60 18.85 -0.15
C SER A 142 -4.39 18.43 1.10
N VAL A 143 -4.67 17.14 1.26
CA VAL A 143 -5.38 16.57 2.42
C VAL A 143 -4.41 15.86 3.37
N LEU A 144 -3.59 14.94 2.84
CA LEU A 144 -2.75 14.05 3.64
C LEU A 144 -1.37 14.66 3.95
N GLY A 145 -0.91 15.59 3.11
CA GLY A 145 0.45 16.11 3.11
C GLY A 145 1.44 15.13 2.47
N VAL A 146 2.38 15.65 1.68
CA VAL A 146 3.38 14.84 0.94
C VAL A 146 4.15 13.88 1.84
N GLY A 147 4.45 14.28 3.09
CA GLY A 147 5.20 13.46 4.04
C GLY A 147 4.56 12.11 4.38
N ARG A 148 3.25 11.95 4.16
CA ARG A 148 2.47 10.73 4.40
C ARG A 148 1.92 10.10 3.13
N THR A 149 2.15 10.70 1.97
CA THR A 149 1.67 10.18 0.69
C THR A 149 2.68 9.20 0.13
N GLY A 150 2.25 7.96 -0.08
CA GLY A 150 2.99 6.96 -0.83
C GLY A 150 2.32 6.58 -2.14
N ILE A 151 3.07 5.95 -3.04
CA ILE A 151 2.60 5.44 -4.32
C ILE A 151 2.75 3.92 -4.38
N TYR A 152 1.74 3.26 -4.93
CA TYR A 152 1.89 1.94 -5.53
C TYR A 152 1.87 2.03 -7.06
N GLY A 153 2.76 1.31 -7.74
CA GLY A 153 2.75 1.22 -9.20
C GLY A 153 4.01 0.59 -9.78
N GLY A 154 4.11 0.59 -11.12
CA GLY A 154 5.29 0.13 -11.83
C GLY A 154 6.52 1.02 -11.64
N ARG A 155 7.67 0.58 -12.16
CA ARG A 155 8.97 1.27 -12.09
C ARG A 155 8.88 2.74 -12.50
N ARG A 156 8.20 3.03 -13.61
CA ARG A 156 8.10 4.39 -14.17
C ARG A 156 7.25 5.29 -13.29
N GLN A 157 6.10 4.80 -12.84
CA GLN A 157 5.16 5.49 -11.97
C GLN A 157 5.84 5.89 -10.65
N CYS A 158 6.56 4.96 -10.00
CA CYS A 158 7.34 5.25 -8.79
C CYS A 158 8.40 6.33 -9.06
N GLY A 159 9.16 6.19 -10.14
CA GLY A 159 10.20 7.17 -10.53
C GLY A 159 9.64 8.56 -10.81
N TRP A 160 8.51 8.65 -11.51
CA TRP A 160 7.85 9.92 -11.79
C TRP A 160 7.30 10.58 -10.54
N ALA A 161 6.67 9.83 -9.63
CA ALA A 161 6.18 10.36 -8.36
C ALA A 161 7.29 10.96 -7.49
N ILE A 162 8.44 10.29 -7.46
CA ILE A 162 9.64 10.76 -6.75
C ILE A 162 10.21 12.01 -7.42
N ALA A 163 10.36 12.00 -8.76
CA ALA A 163 10.91 13.12 -9.52
C ALA A 163 10.03 14.39 -9.43
N ASP A 164 8.71 14.22 -9.44
CA ASP A 164 7.75 15.31 -9.30
C ASP A 164 7.54 15.76 -7.84
N GLY A 165 8.18 15.09 -6.88
CA GLY A 165 8.13 15.45 -5.45
C GLY A 165 6.74 15.29 -4.83
N VAL A 166 5.95 14.34 -5.32
CA VAL A 166 4.56 14.13 -4.85
C VAL A 166 4.40 12.97 -3.87
N VAL A 167 5.49 12.30 -3.49
CA VAL A 167 5.54 11.27 -2.44
C VAL A 167 6.58 11.60 -1.38
N GLY A 168 6.32 11.15 -0.16
CA GLY A 168 7.17 11.44 1.01
C GLY A 168 8.42 10.57 1.12
N SER A 169 9.21 10.87 2.15
CA SER A 169 10.44 10.15 2.48
C SER A 169 10.20 9.18 3.63
N SER A 170 10.83 8.01 3.54
CA SER A 170 11.05 7.15 4.70
C SER A 170 12.09 7.78 5.63
N THR A 171 12.04 7.43 6.92
CA THR A 171 13.16 7.75 7.85
C THR A 171 14.41 6.90 7.56
N SER A 172 14.28 5.84 6.76
CA SER A 172 15.41 5.06 6.24
C SER A 172 16.12 5.85 5.13
N PRO A 173 17.43 6.15 5.26
CA PRO A 173 18.16 6.97 4.30
C PRO A 173 18.06 6.46 2.85
N GLY A 174 17.75 7.37 1.93
CA GLY A 174 17.64 7.06 0.49
C GLY A 174 16.31 6.48 0.04
N HIS A 175 15.39 6.15 0.97
CA HIS A 175 14.10 5.56 0.63
C HIS A 175 12.95 6.57 0.61
N ARG A 176 11.96 6.29 -0.23
CA ARG A 176 10.73 7.05 -0.45
C ARG A 176 9.53 6.14 -0.20
N TRP A 177 8.35 6.72 0.04
CA TRP A 177 7.09 5.96 0.11
C TRP A 177 6.67 5.44 -1.26
N ALA A 178 7.47 4.54 -1.83
CA ALA A 178 7.22 3.85 -3.07
C ALA A 178 7.11 2.35 -2.79
N TRP A 179 5.96 1.80 -3.14
CA TRP A 179 5.64 0.38 -3.18
C TRP A 179 5.59 -0.03 -4.64
N GLN A 180 6.66 -0.61 -5.14
CA GLN A 180 6.74 -0.97 -6.55
C GLN A 180 6.16 -2.36 -6.77
N THR A 181 5.45 -2.61 -7.88
CA THR A 181 5.11 -3.97 -8.32
C THR A 181 6.02 -4.49 -9.43
N LYS A 182 6.26 -5.81 -9.52
CA LYS A 182 6.92 -6.40 -10.69
C LYS A 182 6.11 -6.18 -11.96
N ALA A 183 4.78 -6.07 -11.83
CA ALA A 183 3.90 -5.74 -12.94
C ALA A 183 4.32 -4.39 -13.53
N TRP A 184 4.32 -4.30 -14.87
CA TRP A 184 4.65 -3.06 -15.61
C TRP A 184 6.06 -2.51 -15.37
N SER A 185 6.93 -3.23 -14.64
CA SER A 185 8.28 -2.79 -14.29
C SER A 185 9.38 -3.33 -15.21
N ARG A 186 9.06 -4.24 -16.13
CA ARG A 186 9.98 -4.74 -17.17
C ARG A 186 11.33 -5.27 -16.63
N GLY A 187 11.31 -5.83 -15.42
CA GLY A 187 12.50 -6.34 -14.73
C GLY A 187 13.33 -5.30 -13.98
N GLU A 188 12.96 -4.02 -14.04
CA GLU A 188 13.68 -2.93 -13.38
C GLU A 188 13.19 -2.68 -11.95
N ARG A 189 14.07 -2.16 -11.09
CA ARG A 189 13.80 -1.81 -9.68
C ARG A 189 14.02 -0.31 -9.44
N GLU A 190 13.12 0.31 -8.69
CA GLU A 190 13.29 1.65 -8.12
C GLU A 190 14.13 1.51 -6.84
N PRO A 191 15.40 1.97 -6.84
CA PRO A 191 16.28 1.82 -5.68
C PRO A 191 15.74 2.50 -4.43
N ALA A 192 14.91 3.55 -4.57
CA ALA A 192 14.34 4.26 -3.43
C ALA A 192 13.06 3.60 -2.86
N ALA A 193 12.54 2.52 -3.45
CA ALA A 193 11.32 1.89 -2.95
C ALA A 193 11.52 1.25 -1.56
N VAL A 194 10.49 1.32 -0.72
CA VAL A 194 10.45 0.67 0.60
C VAL A 194 9.82 -0.73 0.55
N LEU A 195 9.01 -0.99 -0.49
CA LEU A 195 8.30 -2.25 -0.69
C LEU A 195 8.38 -2.69 -2.15
N PHE A 196 8.42 -4.01 -2.38
CA PHE A 196 8.33 -4.60 -3.72
C PHE A 196 7.35 -5.77 -3.79
N GLN A 197 6.27 -5.62 -4.55
CA GLN A 197 5.37 -6.73 -4.86
C GLN A 197 6.02 -7.66 -5.89
N ARG A 198 6.51 -8.80 -5.40
CA ARG A 198 7.27 -9.80 -6.18
C ARG A 198 6.37 -10.90 -6.77
N GLU A 199 5.24 -11.17 -6.14
CA GLU A 199 4.23 -12.13 -6.60
C GLU A 199 2.92 -11.38 -6.75
N VAL A 200 2.28 -11.57 -7.90
CA VAL A 200 1.08 -10.86 -8.31
C VAL A 200 0.07 -11.89 -8.78
N VAL A 201 -1.06 -11.96 -8.10
CA VAL A 201 -2.18 -12.82 -8.44
C VAL A 201 -2.82 -12.29 -9.72
N THR A 202 -2.84 -13.14 -10.74
CA THR A 202 -3.50 -12.90 -12.02
C THR A 202 -4.34 -14.11 -12.39
N ALA A 203 -5.17 -14.00 -13.42
CA ALA A 203 -5.93 -15.15 -13.92
C ALA A 203 -5.04 -16.33 -14.38
N SER A 204 -3.78 -16.05 -14.75
CA SER A 204 -2.80 -17.04 -15.25
C SER A 204 -1.71 -17.41 -14.25
N ASP A 205 -1.56 -16.65 -13.17
CA ASP A 205 -0.57 -16.86 -12.12
C ASP A 205 -1.29 -16.72 -10.77
N PRO A 206 -1.60 -17.84 -10.09
CA PRO A 206 -2.34 -17.82 -8.84
C PRO A 206 -1.59 -17.15 -7.67
N GLY A 207 -0.32 -16.76 -7.84
CA GLY A 207 0.49 -16.21 -6.75
C GLY A 207 0.69 -17.22 -5.61
N PHE A 208 0.99 -16.71 -4.42
CA PHE A 208 1.14 -17.54 -3.23
C PHE A 208 -0.23 -17.98 -2.70
N VAL A 209 -0.30 -19.18 -2.10
CA VAL A 209 -1.54 -19.71 -1.55
C VAL A 209 -1.41 -19.93 -0.04
N ILE A 210 -2.31 -19.31 0.72
CA ILE A 210 -2.48 -19.54 2.16
C ILE A 210 -3.86 -20.16 2.37
N ASP A 211 -3.91 -21.43 2.77
CA ASP A 211 -5.16 -22.16 3.06
C ASP A 211 -6.22 -22.04 1.95
N GLY A 212 -5.78 -22.10 0.68
CA GLY A 212 -6.65 -21.99 -0.49
C GLY A 212 -7.02 -20.55 -0.90
N ILE A 213 -6.44 -19.54 -0.26
CA ILE A 213 -6.59 -18.13 -0.58
C ILE A 213 -5.33 -17.64 -1.31
N HIS A 214 -5.53 -17.05 -2.49
CA HIS A 214 -4.47 -16.44 -3.29
C HIS A 214 -4.08 -15.07 -2.74
N VAL A 215 -2.78 -14.83 -2.58
CA VAL A 215 -2.23 -13.58 -2.05
C VAL A 215 -1.06 -13.08 -2.89
N ASP A 216 -0.93 -11.76 -2.92
CA ASP A 216 0.27 -11.08 -3.42
C ASP A 216 1.35 -11.09 -2.33
N VAL A 217 2.62 -11.16 -2.74
CA VAL A 217 3.77 -11.17 -1.81
C VAL A 217 4.64 -9.95 -2.05
N ASN A 218 5.02 -9.30 -0.95
CA ASN A 218 5.77 -8.06 -0.93
C ASN A 218 7.06 -8.19 -0.12
N ASP A 219 8.21 -7.94 -0.75
CA ASP A 219 9.48 -7.82 -0.05
C ASP A 219 9.57 -6.44 0.66
N VAL A 220 10.03 -6.44 1.91
CA VAL A 220 10.39 -5.22 2.65
C VAL A 220 11.83 -4.84 2.35
N LEU A 221 12.04 -3.57 1.98
CA LEU A 221 13.33 -3.09 1.46
C LEU A 221 13.99 -2.02 2.33
N ALA A 222 13.28 -1.56 3.35
CA ALA A 222 13.75 -0.54 4.28
C ALA A 222 13.25 -0.87 5.69
N PRO A 223 14.01 -0.55 6.76
CA PRO A 223 13.54 -0.70 8.14
C PRO A 223 12.26 0.09 8.44
N ASP A 224 12.15 1.29 7.88
CA ASP A 224 10.91 2.08 7.89
C ASP A 224 10.24 1.98 6.52
N PHE A 225 9.26 1.08 6.43
CA PHE A 225 8.51 0.79 5.21
C PHE A 225 7.06 1.29 5.26
N GLY A 226 6.75 2.13 6.26
CA GLY A 226 5.40 2.68 6.45
C GLY A 226 4.54 1.87 7.43
N GLN A 227 5.13 0.95 8.20
CA GLN A 227 4.42 0.19 9.23
C GLN A 227 3.79 1.09 10.29
N TRP A 228 2.63 0.70 10.80
CA TRP A 228 1.89 1.45 11.82
C TRP A 228 2.66 1.53 13.14
N ASP A 229 3.24 0.42 13.60
CA ASP A 229 3.90 0.33 14.92
C ASP A 229 5.36 0.80 14.88
N LEU A 230 5.62 1.97 14.27
CA LEU A 230 6.90 2.66 14.30
C LEU A 230 6.70 4.12 14.73
N ALA A 231 7.45 4.55 15.76
CA ALA A 231 7.53 5.96 16.13
C ALA A 231 8.42 6.70 15.13
N ARG A 232 7.85 7.69 14.43
CA ARG A 232 8.51 8.53 13.41
C ARG A 232 8.59 9.97 13.89
#